data_AF-A0A1E4UTE0-F1
#
_entry.id   AF-A0A1E4UTE0-F1
#
_cell.length_a   1.000
_cell.length_b   1.000
_cell.length_c   1.000
_cell.angle_alpha   90.00
_cell.angle_beta   90.00
_cell.angle_gamma   90.00
#
_symmetry.space_group_name_H-M   'P 1'
#
loop_
_entity.id
_entity.type
_entity.pdbx_description
1 polymer ?
#
loop_
_entity_poly.entity_id
_entity_poly.type
_entity_poly.pdbx_seq_one_letter_code
_entity_poly.pdbx_strand_id
1 'polypeptide(L)'
;MQGFKLAAAIAAISLAGTITQAQAQSIMVPGSDSKDFSIRCEKEGKITLNIQDRSGIDQMQVARFIYVTDQGSGRTLLTFKRGFTSASEDGSHLTATNETCSFLQQ
;
A
#
# COMPACT_ATOMS: atom_id res chain seq x y z
N MET A 1 -26.79 -33.26 61.82
CA MET A 1 -27.15 -32.02 61.08
C MET A 1 -26.00 -31.74 60.11
N GLN A 2 -26.16 -32.10 58.84
CA GLN A 2 -25.11 -31.98 57.82
C GLN A 2 -25.20 -30.59 57.16
N GLY A 3 -24.16 -29.77 57.35
CA GLY A 3 -24.08 -28.43 56.78
C GLY A 3 -23.69 -28.47 55.30
N PHE A 4 -24.56 -27.93 54.45
CA PHE A 4 -24.30 -27.68 53.04
C PHE A 4 -23.27 -26.54 52.90
N LYS A 5 -22.09 -26.84 52.35
CA LYS A 5 -21.12 -25.81 51.95
C LYS A 5 -21.48 -25.34 50.53
N LEU A 6 -21.98 -24.11 50.44
CA LEU A 6 -22.20 -23.40 49.17
C LEU A 6 -20.84 -23.03 48.57
N ALA A 7 -20.48 -23.64 47.45
CA ALA A 7 -19.34 -23.25 46.63
C ALA A 7 -19.75 -22.08 45.72
N ALA A 8 -19.19 -20.89 45.97
CA ALA A 8 -19.36 -19.74 45.10
C ALA A 8 -18.47 -19.89 43.84
N ALA A 9 -19.09 -20.17 42.69
CA ALA A 9 -18.41 -20.18 41.40
C ALA A 9 -18.22 -18.73 40.91
N ILE A 10 -16.98 -18.25 40.94
CA ILE A 10 -16.60 -16.94 40.41
C ILE A 10 -16.43 -17.10 38.90
N ALA A 11 -17.43 -16.70 38.13
CA ALA A 11 -17.35 -16.69 36.67
C ALA A 11 -16.41 -15.55 36.22
N ALA A 12 -15.22 -15.92 35.72
CA ALA A 12 -14.30 -14.99 35.09
C ALA A 12 -14.88 -14.56 33.74
N ILE A 13 -15.41 -13.34 33.67
CA ILE A 13 -15.87 -12.74 32.42
C ILE A 13 -14.63 -12.26 31.66
N SER A 14 -14.12 -13.10 30.76
CA SER A 14 -13.08 -12.72 29.81
C SER A 14 -13.67 -11.75 28.79
N LEU A 15 -13.43 -10.45 28.94
CA LEU A 15 -13.70 -9.48 27.87
C LEU A 15 -12.73 -9.75 26.72
N ALA A 16 -13.17 -10.55 25.75
CA ALA A 16 -12.52 -10.67 24.45
C ALA A 16 -12.73 -9.35 23.69
N GLY A 17 -11.87 -8.37 23.95
CA GLY A 17 -11.80 -7.15 23.15
C GLY A 17 -11.41 -7.53 21.72
N THR A 18 -12.35 -7.42 20.78
CA THR A 18 -12.05 -7.55 19.35
C THR A 18 -11.22 -6.34 18.94
N ILE A 19 -9.91 -6.54 18.77
CA ILE A 19 -9.04 -5.56 18.13
C ILE A 19 -9.46 -5.51 16.66
N THR A 20 -10.27 -4.52 16.30
CA THR A 20 -10.60 -4.25 14.90
C THR A 20 -9.36 -3.63 14.27
N GLN A 21 -8.53 -4.45 13.63
CA GLN A 21 -7.38 -3.99 12.89
C GLN A 21 -7.91 -3.16 11.70
N ALA A 22 -7.75 -1.85 11.74
CA ALA A 22 -8.12 -0.97 10.63
C ALA A 22 -7.35 -1.43 9.39
N GLN A 23 -8.06 -1.97 8.39
CA GLN A 23 -7.43 -2.33 7.11
C GLN A 23 -6.93 -1.06 6.45
N ALA A 24 -5.65 -1.05 6.07
CA ALA A 24 -5.07 0.07 5.33
C ALA A 24 -5.87 0.30 4.04
N GLN A 25 -6.48 1.48 3.92
CA GLN A 25 -7.28 1.82 2.77
C GLN A 25 -6.36 2.14 1.59
N SER A 26 -6.62 1.49 0.46
CA SER A 26 -5.93 1.75 -0.80
C SER A 26 -6.64 2.87 -1.56
N ILE A 27 -5.90 3.88 -2.02
CA ILE A 27 -6.43 5.04 -2.74
C ILE A 27 -5.86 5.01 -4.17
N MET A 28 -6.74 5.08 -5.17
CA MET A 28 -6.31 5.16 -6.57
C MET A 28 -5.81 6.57 -6.91
N VAL A 29 -4.71 6.67 -7.65
CA VAL A 29 -4.26 7.92 -8.27
C VAL A 29 -5.30 8.35 -9.30
N PRO A 30 -5.91 9.54 -9.17
CA PRO A 30 -6.99 9.99 -10.04
C PRO A 30 -6.63 9.93 -11.53
N GLY A 31 -7.49 9.32 -12.33
CA GLY A 31 -7.32 9.20 -13.78
C GLY A 31 -6.35 8.11 -14.25
N SER A 32 -5.67 7.41 -13.35
CA SER A 32 -4.74 6.32 -13.72
C SER A 32 -5.44 5.08 -14.30
N ASP A 33 -6.76 5.00 -14.19
CA ASP A 33 -7.60 3.98 -14.81
C ASP A 33 -7.76 4.19 -16.34
N SER A 34 -7.62 5.44 -16.80
CA SER A 34 -7.95 5.86 -18.16
C SER A 34 -6.78 6.47 -18.93
N LYS A 35 -5.76 6.96 -18.23
CA LYS A 35 -4.60 7.65 -18.82
C LYS A 35 -3.28 7.04 -18.36
N ASP A 36 -2.23 7.27 -19.14
CA ASP A 36 -0.88 6.85 -18.81
C ASP A 36 -0.18 7.84 -17.89
N PHE A 37 0.64 7.32 -16.98
CA PHE A 37 1.38 8.09 -16.00
C PHE A 37 2.84 7.68 -15.99
N SER A 38 3.69 8.65 -15.65
CA SER A 38 5.03 8.42 -15.15
C SER A 38 4.99 8.28 -13.62
N ILE A 39 5.82 7.40 -13.07
CA ILE A 39 6.06 7.27 -11.62
C ILE A 39 7.54 7.51 -11.35
N ARG A 40 7.85 8.46 -10.48
CA ARG A 40 9.22 8.68 -10.00
C ARG A 40 9.23 8.77 -8.49
N CYS A 41 9.93 7.83 -7.86
CA CYS A 41 10.17 7.85 -6.42
C CYS A 41 11.64 8.15 -6.13
N GLU A 42 11.86 8.95 -5.09
CA GLU A 42 13.19 9.37 -4.66
C GLU A 42 13.35 9.33 -3.15
N LYS A 43 14.55 8.93 -2.72
CA LYS A 43 15.00 9.04 -1.34
C LYS A 43 16.39 9.65 -1.31
N GLU A 44 16.56 10.72 -0.54
CA GLU A 44 17.86 11.39 -0.37
C GLU A 44 18.52 11.75 -1.72
N GLY A 45 17.71 12.19 -2.68
CA GLY A 45 18.15 12.53 -4.04
C GLY A 45 18.48 11.35 -4.96
N LYS A 46 18.27 10.10 -4.50
CA LYS A 46 18.47 8.88 -5.31
C LYS A 46 17.13 8.37 -5.81
N ILE A 47 17.08 8.06 -7.11
CA ILE A 47 15.91 7.43 -7.74
C ILE A 47 15.82 5.98 -7.29
N THR A 48 14.69 5.62 -6.70
CA THR A 48 14.38 4.28 -6.16
C THR A 48 13.36 3.53 -7.01
N LEU A 49 12.50 4.27 -7.72
CA LEU A 49 11.59 3.76 -8.75
C LEU A 49 11.53 4.77 -9.89
N ASN A 50 11.62 4.28 -11.12
CA ASN A 50 11.47 5.11 -12.32
C ASN A 50 10.65 4.39 -13.38
N ILE A 51 9.50 4.98 -13.73
CA ILE A 51 8.67 4.62 -14.88
C ILE A 51 8.39 5.92 -15.59
N GLN A 52 9.01 6.12 -16.75
CA GLN A 52 8.86 7.36 -17.50
C GLN A 52 9.20 7.13 -18.95
N ASP A 53 8.55 7.87 -19.84
CA ASP A 53 8.95 7.92 -21.23
C ASP A 53 10.39 8.45 -21.34
N ARG A 54 11.29 7.56 -21.74
CA ARG A 54 12.64 7.86 -22.22
C ARG A 54 12.82 7.07 -23.49
N SER A 55 13.37 7.71 -24.51
CA SER A 55 13.68 7.13 -25.83
C SER A 55 14.79 6.05 -25.80
N GLY A 56 14.94 5.34 -24.69
CA GLY A 56 15.85 4.22 -24.49
C GLY A 56 15.08 2.89 -24.58
N ILE A 57 15.77 1.87 -25.04
CA ILE A 57 15.16 0.62 -25.54
C ILE A 57 14.69 -0.34 -24.42
N ASP A 58 15.07 -0.09 -23.17
CA ASP A 58 14.96 -1.09 -22.09
C ASP A 58 14.31 -0.57 -20.78
N GLN A 59 13.62 0.57 -20.79
CA GLN A 59 12.93 1.07 -19.58
C GLN A 59 11.42 1.09 -19.76
N MET A 60 10.71 0.70 -18.69
CA MET A 60 9.26 0.86 -18.56
C MET A 60 8.90 2.34 -18.70
N GLN A 61 7.97 2.66 -19.59
CA GLN A 61 7.66 4.04 -19.96
C GLN A 61 6.31 4.51 -19.43
N VAL A 62 5.36 3.60 -19.23
CA VAL A 62 3.99 3.92 -18.84
C VAL A 62 3.53 3.14 -17.62
N ALA A 63 2.70 3.77 -16.78
CA ALA A 63 1.99 3.14 -15.69
C ALA A 63 0.49 3.50 -15.67
N ARG A 64 -0.34 2.55 -15.24
CA ARG A 64 -1.80 2.68 -15.08
C ARG A 64 -2.30 1.94 -13.84
N PHE A 65 -3.55 2.17 -13.47
CA PHE A 65 -4.22 1.55 -12.32
C PHE A 65 -3.36 1.64 -11.06
N ILE A 66 -2.92 2.86 -10.74
CA ILE A 66 -1.95 3.10 -9.67
C ILE A 66 -2.72 3.28 -8.37
N TYR A 67 -2.37 2.47 -7.37
CA TYR A 67 -2.94 2.53 -6.04
C TYR A 67 -1.85 2.81 -5.01
N VAL A 68 -2.22 3.60 -4.01
CA VAL A 68 -1.38 4.09 -2.92
C VAL A 68 -2.00 3.58 -1.62
N THR A 69 -1.28 2.72 -0.91
CA THR A 69 -1.76 2.13 0.35
C THR A 69 -0.80 2.51 1.46
N ASP A 70 -1.28 3.24 2.47
CA ASP A 70 -0.48 3.53 3.67
C ASP A 70 -0.14 2.22 4.39
N GLN A 71 1.12 2.02 4.76
CA GLN A 71 1.58 0.84 5.52
C GLN A 71 1.97 1.23 6.96
N GLY A 72 1.71 2.48 7.35
CA GLY A 72 2.17 3.06 8.60
C GLY A 72 3.66 3.41 8.59
N SER A 73 4.11 4.07 9.64
CA SER A 73 5.54 4.45 9.83
C SER A 73 6.13 5.27 8.67
N GLY A 74 5.30 6.06 7.98
CA GLY A 74 5.69 6.88 6.83
C GLY A 74 6.06 6.08 5.59
N ARG A 75 5.61 4.82 5.48
CA ARG A 75 5.82 3.94 4.33
C ARG A 75 4.52 3.72 3.58
N THR A 76 4.62 3.57 2.28
CA THR A 76 3.48 3.38 1.39
C THR A 76 3.78 2.21 0.46
N LEU A 77 2.79 1.35 0.24
CA LEU A 77 2.81 0.37 -0.84
C LEU A 77 2.14 0.96 -2.06
N LEU A 78 2.90 1.07 -3.15
CA LEU A 78 2.38 1.33 -4.48
C LEU A 78 2.09 0.00 -5.17
N THR A 79 0.93 -0.13 -5.79
CA THR A 79 0.62 -1.20 -6.74
C THR A 79 0.10 -0.60 -8.03
N PHE A 80 0.52 -1.12 -9.17
CA PHE A 80 0.24 -0.51 -10.47
C PHE A 80 0.44 -1.52 -11.60
N LYS A 81 -0.06 -1.19 -12.78
CA LYS A 81 0.38 -1.82 -14.04
C LYS A 81 1.45 -0.97 -14.68
N ARG A 82 2.40 -1.61 -15.37
CA ARG A 82 3.50 -0.97 -16.09
C ARG A 82 3.79 -1.63 -17.43
N GLY A 83 4.49 -0.92 -18.30
CA GLY A 83 4.98 -1.46 -19.57
C GLY A 83 5.75 -0.43 -20.38
N PHE A 84 6.16 -0.82 -21.58
CA PHE A 84 6.80 0.07 -22.55
C PHE A 84 5.76 0.92 -23.26
N THR A 85 4.97 0.35 -24.18
CA THR A 85 3.91 1.09 -24.90
C THR A 85 2.53 0.96 -24.23
N SER A 86 2.33 -0.06 -23.40
CA SER A 86 1.05 -0.33 -22.74
C SER A 86 1.28 -0.94 -21.36
N ALA A 87 0.51 -0.49 -20.36
CA ALA A 87 0.62 -0.96 -18.99
C ALA A 87 -0.10 -2.31 -18.79
N SER A 88 0.60 -3.42 -19.07
CA SER A 88 0.06 -4.78 -18.97
C SER A 88 0.61 -5.60 -17.82
N GLU A 89 1.82 -5.29 -17.35
CA GLU A 89 2.50 -6.07 -16.32
C GLU A 89 2.25 -5.50 -14.93
N ASP A 90 1.93 -6.36 -13.96
CA ASP A 90 1.75 -5.93 -12.58
C ASP A 90 3.09 -5.52 -11.94
N GLY A 91 3.05 -4.48 -11.12
CA GLY A 91 4.19 -3.95 -10.40
C GLY A 91 3.79 -3.51 -9.00
N SER A 92 4.76 -3.57 -8.09
CA SER A 92 4.62 -3.02 -6.76
C SER A 92 5.92 -2.36 -6.31
N HIS A 93 5.79 -1.38 -5.42
CA HIS A 93 6.93 -0.69 -4.81
C HIS A 93 6.58 -0.30 -3.39
N LEU A 94 7.33 -0.84 -2.43
CA LEU A 94 7.18 -0.48 -1.02
C LEU A 94 8.19 0.59 -0.67
N THR A 95 7.71 1.79 -0.35
CA THR A 95 8.58 2.92 -0.06
C THR A 95 9.33 2.73 1.26
N ALA A 96 10.54 3.29 1.31
CA ALA A 96 11.22 3.58 2.56
C ALA A 96 10.57 4.79 3.26
N THR A 97 10.77 4.92 4.56
CA THR A 97 10.34 6.11 5.31
C THR A 97 10.98 7.37 4.70
N ASN A 98 10.18 8.42 4.51
CA ASN A 98 10.53 9.70 3.90
C ASN A 98 10.93 9.63 2.41
N GLU A 99 10.67 8.52 1.73
CA GLU A 99 10.76 8.46 0.27
C GLU A 99 9.54 9.17 -0.34
N THR A 100 9.78 10.02 -1.34
CA THR A 100 8.74 10.80 -2.00
C THR A 100 8.48 10.25 -3.39
N CYS A 101 7.22 9.99 -3.72
CA CYS A 101 6.81 9.55 -5.05
C CYS A 101 5.95 10.61 -5.73
N SER A 102 6.19 10.81 -7.02
CA SER A 102 5.44 11.70 -7.90
C SER A 102 4.80 10.91 -9.03
N PHE A 103 3.58 11.30 -9.37
CA PHE A 103 2.79 10.72 -10.45
C PHE A 103 2.48 11.84 -11.45
N LEU A 104 2.99 11.72 -12.67
CA LEU A 104 2.79 12.73 -13.72
C LEU A 104 2.03 12.10 -14.87
N GLN A 105 0.85 12.62 -15.15
CA GLN A 105 0.06 12.21 -16.32
C GLN A 105 0.85 12.55 -17.61
N GLN A 106 0.89 11.61 -18.55
CA GLN A 106 1.44 11.81 -19.89
C GLN A 106 0.39 12.36 -20.86
#